data_AF-A0A3D3H0C1-F1
#
_entry.id   AF-A0A3D3H0C1-F1
#
_cell.length_a   1.000
_cell.length_b   1.000
_cell.length_c   1.000
_cell.angle_alpha   90.00
_cell.angle_beta   90.00
_cell.angle_gamma   90.00
#
_symmetry.space_group_name_H-M   'P 1'
#
loop_
_entity.id
_entity.type
_entity.pdbx_description
1 polymer ?
#
loop_
_entity_poly.entity_id
_entity_poly.type
_entity_poly.pdbx_seq_one_letter_code
_entity_poly.pdbx_strand_id
1 'polypeptide(L)'
;MHTANSFLKAIDGETIRSFTVPCTDKIVENKNYVATLHNTFVGIKSYVGKIRQNRRSINIMDAPVWTPSGNSGAKLIAYAQKKALHGTIANFTFHGVGGHHLSVSKHAHQELLDCLVNNKAIYWIDTYRNISLYIKKNAN
;
A
#
# COMPACT_ATOMS: atom_id res chain seq x y z
N MET A 1 13.35 6.92 14.88
CA MET A 1 13.13 5.80 13.92
C MET A 1 14.21 4.72 13.93
N HIS A 2 15.47 5.03 14.24
CA HIS A 2 16.55 4.04 14.29
C HIS A 2 16.28 2.88 15.25
N THR A 3 15.65 3.14 16.40
CA THR A 3 15.27 2.12 17.38
C THR A 3 14.32 1.07 16.79
N ALA A 4 13.20 1.50 16.19
CA ALA A 4 12.21 0.58 15.60
C ALA A 4 12.82 -0.28 14.49
N ASN A 5 13.58 0.31 13.57
CA ASN A 5 14.23 -0.46 12.49
C ASN A 5 15.32 -1.42 13.00
N SER A 6 15.98 -1.10 14.12
CA SER A 6 16.95 -2.01 14.75
C SER A 6 16.25 -3.21 15.37
N PHE A 7 15.13 -3.00 16.07
CA PHE A 7 14.30 -4.09 16.60
C PHE A 7 13.73 -4.96 15.49
N LEU A 8 13.18 -4.36 14.42
CA LEU A 8 12.69 -5.13 13.28
C LEU A 8 13.81 -5.96 12.65
N LYS A 9 15.01 -5.40 12.47
CA LYS A 9 16.16 -6.14 11.93
C LYS A 9 16.55 -7.33 12.81
N ALA A 10 16.43 -7.19 14.14
CA ALA A 10 16.68 -8.31 15.04
C ALA A 10 15.64 -9.43 14.91
N ILE A 11 14.40 -9.11 14.52
CA ILE A 11 13.30 -10.07 14.32
C ILE A 11 13.39 -10.74 12.94
N ASP A 12 13.59 -9.96 11.88
CA ASP A 12 13.44 -10.42 10.49
C ASP A 12 14.75 -10.45 9.68
N GLY A 13 15.85 -9.89 10.20
CA GLY A 13 17.12 -9.76 9.49
C GLY A 13 17.14 -8.69 8.40
N GLU A 14 16.02 -8.05 8.10
CA GLU A 14 15.84 -7.15 6.96
C GLU A 14 16.33 -5.74 7.26
N THR A 15 16.76 -5.03 6.21
CA THR A 15 17.22 -3.63 6.32
C THR A 15 16.47 -2.69 5.40
N ILE A 16 15.82 -3.22 4.37
CA ILE A 16 15.04 -2.44 3.40
C ILE A 16 13.57 -2.48 3.80
N ARG A 17 12.99 -1.30 4.04
CA ARG A 17 11.60 -1.18 4.53
C ARG A 17 10.80 -0.16 3.73
N SER A 18 9.48 -0.36 3.73
CA SER A 18 8.50 0.66 3.37
C SER A 18 7.79 1.17 4.62
N PHE A 19 7.17 2.35 4.54
CA PHE A 19 6.43 2.94 5.66
C PHE A 19 4.96 3.18 5.27
N THR A 20 4.04 3.01 6.23
CA THR A 20 2.66 3.47 6.11
C THR A 20 2.40 4.43 7.25
N VAL A 21 1.98 5.65 6.92
CA VAL A 21 1.72 6.71 7.89
C VAL A 21 0.55 6.29 8.80
N PRO A 22 0.75 6.17 10.12
CA PRO A 22 -0.32 5.82 11.06
C PRO A 22 -1.46 6.83 11.01
N CYS A 23 -2.71 6.34 10.95
CA CYS A 23 -3.91 7.17 10.80
C CYS A 23 -3.88 8.14 9.59
N THR A 24 -2.91 7.99 8.69
CA THR A 24 -2.57 8.97 7.66
C THR A 24 -2.27 10.39 8.16
N ASP A 25 -1.97 10.52 9.46
CA ASP A 25 -1.57 11.78 10.06
C ASP A 25 -0.08 12.02 9.87
N LYS A 26 0.22 13.13 9.20
CA LYS A 26 1.59 13.52 8.80
C LYS A 26 2.16 14.61 9.69
N ILE A 27 1.35 15.22 10.56
CA ILE A 27 1.72 16.43 11.29
C ILE A 27 2.01 16.11 12.75
N VAL A 28 3.19 16.49 13.21
CA VAL A 28 3.58 16.48 14.63
C VAL A 28 4.22 17.83 14.92
N GLU A 29 3.75 18.52 15.97
CA GLU A 29 4.25 19.87 16.33
C GLU A 29 4.28 20.84 15.13
N ASN A 30 3.21 20.86 14.33
CA ASN A 30 3.08 21.66 13.11
C ASN A 30 4.11 21.36 12.00
N LYS A 31 4.83 20.23 12.08
CA LYS A 31 5.80 19.81 11.08
C LYS A 31 5.36 18.52 10.40
N ASN A 32 5.52 18.47 9.08
CA ASN A 32 5.32 17.24 8.32
C ASN A 32 6.53 16.31 8.51
N TYR A 33 6.39 15.31 9.39
CA TYR A 33 7.52 14.42 9.70
C TYR A 33 7.84 13.46 8.55
N VAL A 34 6.87 13.17 7.67
CA VAL A 34 7.02 12.17 6.59
C VAL A 34 8.15 12.56 5.64
N ALA A 35 8.32 13.85 5.35
CA ALA A 35 9.38 14.35 4.49
C ALA A 35 10.79 13.95 4.99
N THR A 36 10.98 13.92 6.31
CA THR A 36 12.27 13.53 6.93
C THR A 36 12.56 12.02 6.79
N LEU A 37 11.55 11.22 6.45
CA LEU A 37 11.66 9.77 6.33
C LEU A 37 12.02 9.29 4.91
N HIS A 38 12.09 10.20 3.93
CA HIS A 38 12.28 9.83 2.53
C HIS A 38 13.59 9.08 2.25
N ASN A 39 14.64 9.33 3.06
CA ASN A 39 15.92 8.64 2.94
C ASN A 39 15.97 7.32 3.72
N THR A 40 14.96 7.01 4.53
CA THR A 40 14.92 5.81 5.39
C THR A 40 14.15 4.66 4.75
N PHE A 41 13.13 4.95 3.93
CA PHE A 41 12.26 3.94 3.33
C PHE A 41 12.29 3.98 1.81
N VAL A 42 12.08 2.82 1.19
CA VAL A 42 12.02 2.72 -0.28
C VAL A 42 10.67 3.11 -0.86
N GLY A 43 9.64 3.22 -0.02
CA GLY A 43 8.32 3.68 -0.40
C GLY A 43 7.49 4.02 0.83
N ILE A 44 6.59 4.99 0.69
CA ILE A 44 5.70 5.48 1.75
C ILE A 44 4.26 5.53 1.24
N LYS A 45 3.34 4.88 1.95
CA LYS A 45 1.90 5.09 1.83
C LYS A 45 1.48 6.15 2.84
N SER A 46 1.06 7.32 2.39
CA SER A 46 1.04 8.53 3.23
C SER A 46 -0.35 9.11 3.46
N TYR A 47 -1.35 8.74 2.66
CA TYR A 47 -2.70 9.27 2.80
C TYR A 47 -3.80 8.34 2.25
N VAL A 48 -5.02 8.49 2.75
CA VAL A 48 -6.22 7.97 2.09
C VAL A 48 -6.65 8.98 1.05
N GLY A 49 -6.79 8.56 -0.21
CA GLY A 49 -7.12 9.52 -1.25
C GLY A 49 -7.60 8.93 -2.56
N LYS A 50 -7.90 9.83 -3.49
CA LYS A 50 -8.54 9.51 -4.76
C LYS A 50 -7.64 8.64 -5.64
N ILE A 51 -8.30 7.86 -6.49
CA ILE A 51 -7.64 7.03 -7.51
C ILE A 51 -6.97 7.95 -8.52
N ARG A 52 -5.63 7.90 -8.55
CA ARG A 52 -4.81 8.52 -9.58
C ARG A 52 -5.20 8.00 -10.96
N GLN A 53 -5.33 8.90 -11.93
CA GLN A 53 -5.88 8.61 -13.26
C GLN A 53 -4.81 8.27 -14.31
N ASN A 54 -3.53 8.34 -13.97
CA ASN A 54 -2.44 8.04 -14.90
C ASN A 54 -1.21 7.44 -14.19
N ARG A 55 -0.46 6.61 -14.92
CA ARG A 55 0.79 5.98 -14.44
C ARG A 55 1.89 6.98 -14.06
N ARG A 56 1.96 8.13 -14.74
CA ARG A 56 3.01 9.16 -14.50
C ARG A 56 2.87 9.82 -13.13
N SER A 57 1.70 9.73 -12.51
CA SER A 57 1.41 10.28 -11.19
C SER A 57 1.72 9.33 -10.02
N ILE A 58 2.33 8.17 -10.30
CA ILE A 58 2.80 7.27 -9.26
C ILE A 58 3.98 7.94 -8.54
N ASN A 59 3.75 8.33 -7.29
CA ASN A 59 4.79 8.74 -6.36
C ASN A 59 4.90 7.68 -5.26
N ILE A 60 5.95 6.85 -5.33
CA ILE A 60 6.16 5.78 -4.35
C ILE A 60 6.46 6.31 -2.94
N MET A 61 6.87 7.57 -2.80
CA MET A 61 7.15 8.24 -1.53
C MET A 61 5.95 9.04 -0.99
N ASP A 62 4.84 9.09 -1.73
CA ASP A 62 3.59 9.72 -1.30
C ASP A 62 2.40 8.98 -1.95
N ALA A 63 2.28 7.68 -1.67
CA ALA A 63 1.28 6.86 -2.32
C ALA A 63 -0.06 6.86 -1.58
N PRO A 64 -1.19 6.97 -2.32
CA PRO A 64 -2.50 6.80 -1.72
C PRO A 64 -2.72 5.33 -1.35
N VAL A 65 -3.50 5.12 -0.29
CA VAL A 65 -3.99 3.81 0.11
C VAL A 65 -5.51 3.82 0.25
N TRP A 66 -6.13 2.66 0.07
CA TRP A 66 -7.50 2.43 0.48
C TRP A 66 -7.55 1.48 1.67
N THR A 67 -8.35 1.83 2.68
CA THR A 67 -8.50 1.10 3.93
C THR A 67 -9.93 0.54 4.04
N PRO A 68 -10.28 -0.51 3.28
CA PRO A 68 -11.64 -1.04 3.26
C PRO A 68 -12.06 -1.62 4.62
N SER A 69 -13.34 -1.45 4.94
CA SER A 69 -13.99 -1.99 6.14
C SER A 69 -15.46 -2.28 5.81
N GLY A 70 -15.91 -3.51 6.01
CA GLY A 70 -17.27 -3.97 5.66
C GLY A 70 -17.57 -4.00 4.16
N ASN A 71 -16.58 -3.76 3.30
CA ASN A 71 -16.74 -3.78 1.84
C ASN A 71 -16.87 -5.22 1.30
N SER A 72 -17.73 -5.42 0.30
CA SER A 72 -17.87 -6.70 -0.41
C SER A 72 -16.69 -6.98 -1.34
N GLY A 73 -16.49 -8.26 -1.72
CA GLY A 73 -15.45 -8.64 -2.67
C GLY A 73 -15.61 -7.93 -4.01
N ALA A 74 -16.84 -7.78 -4.50
CA ALA A 74 -17.13 -6.98 -5.70
C ALA A 74 -16.61 -5.54 -5.63
N LYS A 75 -16.74 -4.86 -4.47
CA LYS A 75 -16.17 -3.51 -4.27
C LYS A 75 -14.63 -3.53 -4.25
N LEU A 76 -14.04 -4.58 -3.66
CA LEU A 76 -12.59 -4.76 -3.65
C LEU A 76 -12.04 -4.98 -5.07
N ILE A 77 -12.68 -5.85 -5.84
CA ILE A 77 -12.34 -6.15 -7.23
C ILE A 77 -12.49 -4.91 -8.11
N ALA A 78 -13.60 -4.17 -7.98
CA ALA A 78 -13.83 -2.95 -8.74
C ALA A 78 -12.73 -1.90 -8.50
N TYR A 79 -12.22 -1.80 -7.26
CA TYR A 79 -11.07 -0.94 -6.97
C TYR A 79 -9.81 -1.39 -7.72
N ALA A 80 -9.50 -2.69 -7.73
CA ALA A 80 -8.36 -3.23 -8.46
C ALA A 80 -8.48 -3.01 -9.98
N GLN A 81 -9.66 -3.29 -10.55
CA GLN A 81 -9.96 -3.08 -11.98
C GLN A 81 -9.80 -1.61 -12.38
N LYS A 82 -10.33 -0.69 -11.58
CA LYS A 82 -10.19 0.75 -11.85
C LYS A 82 -8.71 1.19 -11.81
N LYS A 83 -7.91 0.61 -10.92
CA LYS A 83 -6.47 0.88 -10.85
C LYS A 83 -5.70 0.34 -12.06
N ALA A 84 -6.04 -0.86 -12.51
CA ALA A 84 -5.48 -1.47 -13.73
C ALA A 84 -5.79 -0.62 -14.97
N LEU A 85 -7.03 -0.12 -15.12
CA LEU A 85 -7.42 0.76 -16.23
C LEU A 85 -6.51 2.00 -16.35
N HIS A 86 -6.08 2.57 -15.22
CA HIS A 86 -5.21 3.74 -15.20
C HIS A 86 -3.71 3.39 -15.24
N GLY A 87 -3.35 2.10 -15.24
CA GLY A 87 -1.97 1.63 -15.12
C GLY A 87 -1.32 2.08 -13.81
N THR A 88 -2.07 2.04 -12.70
CA THR A 88 -1.62 2.50 -11.38
C THR A 88 -1.66 1.39 -10.34
N ILE A 89 -1.03 1.64 -9.17
CA ILE A 89 -0.97 0.68 -8.07
C ILE A 89 -2.26 0.68 -7.25
N ALA A 90 -2.84 -0.50 -7.05
CA ALA A 90 -3.93 -0.75 -6.12
C ALA A 90 -3.38 -1.04 -4.70
N ASN A 91 -3.20 0.00 -3.89
CA ASN A 91 -2.76 -0.15 -2.51
C ASN A 91 -3.95 -0.42 -1.58
N PHE A 92 -3.98 -1.61 -0.99
CA PHE A 92 -4.87 -1.96 0.10
C PHE A 92 -4.13 -1.90 1.45
N THR A 93 -4.81 -1.42 2.48
CA THR A 93 -4.48 -1.67 3.89
C THR A 93 -5.71 -2.30 4.53
N PHE A 94 -5.65 -3.62 4.74
CA PHE A 94 -6.64 -4.33 5.54
C PHE A 94 -6.21 -4.26 7.01
N HIS A 95 -7.04 -3.72 7.90
CA HIS A 95 -6.78 -3.77 9.34
C HIS A 95 -7.00 -5.18 9.89
N GLY A 96 -7.97 -5.90 9.31
CA GLY A 96 -8.21 -7.30 9.59
C GLY A 96 -8.97 -7.99 8.47
N VAL A 97 -8.75 -9.29 8.33
CA VAL A 97 -9.50 -10.18 7.42
C VAL A 97 -10.22 -11.22 8.27
N GLY A 98 -11.55 -11.17 8.29
CA GLY A 98 -12.38 -12.00 9.16
C GLY A 98 -12.34 -11.60 10.64
N GLY A 99 -11.79 -10.44 10.98
CA GLY A 99 -11.79 -9.89 12.34
C GLY A 99 -13.04 -9.09 12.67
N HIS A 100 -13.10 -8.52 13.88
CA HIS A 100 -14.27 -7.75 14.35
C HIS A 100 -14.21 -6.25 14.02
N HIS A 101 -13.05 -5.62 14.19
CA HIS A 101 -12.90 -4.16 14.03
C HIS A 101 -12.22 -3.81 12.70
N LEU A 102 -12.80 -2.86 11.97
CA LEU A 102 -12.28 -2.31 10.70
C LEU A 102 -11.87 -3.38 9.68
N SER A 103 -12.63 -4.47 9.63
CA SER A 103 -12.28 -5.66 8.87
C SER A 103 -13.07 -5.80 7.58
N VAL A 104 -12.53 -6.58 6.65
CA VAL A 104 -13.31 -7.20 5.57
C VAL A 104 -13.58 -8.65 5.93
N SER A 105 -14.65 -9.26 5.40
CA SER A 105 -14.92 -10.68 5.63
C SER A 105 -13.89 -11.55 4.91
N LYS A 106 -13.66 -12.79 5.41
CA LYS A 106 -12.82 -13.77 4.71
C LYS A 106 -13.32 -14.04 3.29
N HIS A 107 -14.64 -14.11 3.13
CA HIS A 107 -15.29 -14.28 1.83
C HIS A 107 -14.94 -13.15 0.86
N ALA A 108 -15.16 -11.89 1.26
CA ALA A 108 -14.86 -10.74 0.42
C ALA A 108 -13.37 -10.67 0.03
N HIS A 109 -12.49 -10.99 0.97
CA HIS A 109 -11.05 -11.05 0.71
C HIS A 109 -10.71 -12.19 -0.27
N GLN A 110 -11.33 -13.36 -0.12
CA GLN A 110 -11.10 -14.50 -1.01
C GLN A 110 -11.56 -14.21 -2.44
N GLU A 111 -12.73 -13.59 -2.61
CA GLU A 111 -13.22 -13.17 -3.94
C GLU A 111 -12.21 -12.25 -4.65
N LEU A 112 -11.59 -11.32 -3.91
CA LEU A 112 -10.52 -10.48 -4.44
C LEU A 112 -9.32 -11.32 -4.87
N LEU A 113 -8.83 -12.23 -4.02
CA LEU A 113 -7.68 -13.08 -4.33
C LEU A 113 -7.93 -13.93 -5.58
N ASP A 114 -9.09 -14.57 -5.68
CA ASP A 114 -9.47 -15.41 -6.81
C ASP A 114 -9.49 -14.59 -8.11
N CYS A 115 -10.06 -13.38 -8.07
CA CYS A 115 -10.02 -12.45 -9.19
C CYS A 115 -8.58 -12.12 -9.61
N LEU A 116 -7.71 -11.76 -8.67
CA LEU A 116 -6.34 -11.36 -8.99
C LEU A 116 -5.52 -12.54 -9.54
N VAL A 117 -5.66 -13.75 -8.98
CA VAL A 117 -4.96 -14.97 -9.41
C VAL A 117 -5.40 -15.40 -10.82
N ASN A 118 -6.69 -15.26 -11.14
CA ASN A 118 -7.22 -15.61 -12.45
C ASN A 118 -6.88 -14.57 -13.54
N ASN A 119 -6.33 -13.41 -13.15
CA ASN A 119 -6.02 -12.30 -14.06
C ASN A 119 -4.54 -11.87 -14.01
N LYS A 120 -3.61 -12.82 -13.84
CA LYS A 120 -2.15 -12.57 -13.76
C LYS A 120 -1.54 -11.89 -14.98
N ALA A 121 -2.18 -11.99 -16.15
CA ALA A 121 -1.77 -11.24 -17.34
C ALA A 121 -1.97 -9.72 -17.20
N ILE A 122 -2.83 -9.30 -16.25
CA ILE A 122 -3.17 -7.90 -15.98
C ILE A 122 -2.52 -7.43 -14.68
N TYR A 123 -2.53 -8.26 -13.64
CA TYR A 123 -2.08 -7.89 -12.30
C TYR A 123 -0.73 -8.50 -11.95
N TRP A 124 0.23 -7.63 -11.64
CA TRP A 124 1.40 -8.00 -10.85
C TRP A 124 1.11 -7.73 -9.37
N ILE A 125 1.07 -8.79 -8.57
CA ILE A 125 0.81 -8.73 -7.11
C ILE A 125 2.14 -8.93 -6.40
N ASP A 126 2.53 -7.98 -5.57
CA ASP A 126 3.74 -8.07 -4.76
C ASP A 126 3.62 -7.14 -3.54
N THR A 127 4.61 -7.20 -2.65
CA THR A 127 4.78 -6.27 -1.55
C THR A 127 5.03 -4.86 -2.08
N TYR A 128 4.58 -3.87 -1.32
CA TYR A 128 4.87 -2.48 -1.65
C TYR A 128 6.37 -2.16 -1.65
N ARG A 129 7.16 -2.89 -0.85
CA ARG A 129 8.64 -2.86 -0.88
C ARG A 129 9.18 -3.18 -2.27
N ASN A 130 8.79 -4.31 -2.83
CA ASN A 130 9.30 -4.79 -4.12
C ASN A 130 8.81 -3.92 -5.28
N ILE A 131 7.54 -3.53 -5.26
CA ILE A 131 6.99 -2.59 -6.26
C ILE A 131 7.75 -1.26 -6.25
N SER A 132 8.03 -0.72 -5.06
CA SER A 132 8.76 0.55 -4.92
C SER A 132 10.21 0.43 -5.41
N LEU A 133 10.90 -0.66 -5.08
CA LEU A 133 12.25 -0.94 -5.59
C LEU A 133 12.28 -1.08 -7.11
N TYR A 134 11.31 -1.79 -7.69
CA TYR A 134 11.17 -1.93 -9.14
C TYR A 134 10.97 -0.57 -9.80
N ILE A 135 10.06 0.25 -9.29
CA ILE A 135 9.82 1.59 -9.85
C ILE A 135 11.09 2.44 -9.74
N LYS A 136 11.78 2.45 -8.58
CA LYS A 136 13.01 3.21 -8.41
C LYS A 136 14.11 2.78 -9.38
N LYS A 137 14.24 1.47 -9.65
CA LYS A 137 15.22 0.94 -10.61
C LYS A 137 14.90 1.31 -12.07
N ASN A 138 13.62 1.51 -12.39
CA ASN A 138 13.14 1.77 -13.74
C ASN A 138 12.69 3.23 -13.96
N ALA A 139 12.90 4.10 -12.97
CA ALA A 139 12.69 5.54 -13.09
C ALA A 139 13.93 6.16 -13.74
N ASN A 140 13.98 6.10 -15.07
CA ASN A 140 14.84 6.96 -15.89
C ASN A 140 14.02 8.20 -16.28
#